data_AF-A0A7Y3AVC5-F1
#
_entry.id   AF-A0A7Y3AVC5-F1
#
_cell.length_a   1.000
_cell.length_b   1.000
_cell.length_c   1.000
_cell.angle_alpha   90.00
_cell.angle_beta   90.00
_cell.angle_gamma   90.00
#
_symmetry.space_group_name_H-M   'P 1'
#
loop_
_entity.id
_entity.type
_entity.pdbx_description
1 polymer ?
#
loop_
_entity_poly.entity_id
_entity_poly.type
_entity_poly.pdbx_seq_one_letter_code
_entity_poly.pdbx_strand_id
1 'polypeptide(L)'
;MIKKCILGMTLLATVTFGFTSCSKDDDDAAEQICESCTLQSETIELCDNGDDTYTLTAGGESETITKEELSGVSPEDFVGLICSLGEIAP
;
A
#
# COMPACT_ATOMS: atom_id res chain seq x y z
N MET A 1 -8.21 -20.27 40.98
CA MET A 1 -8.96 -19.06 40.60
C MET A 1 -8.41 -18.56 39.26
N ILE A 2 -9.00 -19.01 38.14
CA ILE A 2 -8.55 -18.67 36.79
C ILE A 2 -9.20 -17.35 36.41
N LYS A 3 -8.40 -16.29 36.29
CA LYS A 3 -8.84 -14.95 35.92
C LYS A 3 -8.64 -14.78 34.41
N LYS A 4 -9.78 -14.82 33.71
CA LYS A 4 -10.11 -14.26 32.38
C LYS A 4 -8.93 -13.63 31.60
N CYS A 5 -8.46 -14.34 30.57
CA CYS A 5 -7.79 -13.73 29.42
C CYS A 5 -8.84 -13.56 28.32
N ILE A 6 -9.43 -12.37 28.23
CA ILE A 6 -10.31 -11.98 27.12
C ILE A 6 -9.37 -11.66 25.95
N LEU A 7 -9.33 -12.56 24.97
CA LEU A 7 -8.84 -12.33 23.62
C LEU A 7 -9.94 -11.64 22.83
N GLY A 8 -9.63 -10.53 22.15
CA GLY A 8 -10.61 -9.78 21.35
C GLY A 8 -10.02 -8.62 20.57
N MET A 9 -9.09 -8.93 19.66
CA MET A 9 -8.81 -8.26 18.38
C MET A 9 -8.98 -6.73 18.30
N THR A 10 -8.06 -6.05 18.98
CA THR A 10 -7.49 -4.71 18.74
C THR A 10 -6.97 -4.36 17.35
N LEU A 11 -7.52 -4.82 16.21
CA LEU A 11 -6.91 -4.48 14.90
C LEU A 11 -7.35 -3.08 14.42
N LEU A 12 -6.84 -2.06 15.11
CA LEU A 12 -6.59 -0.75 14.51
C LEU A 12 -5.10 -0.76 14.18
N ALA A 13 -4.75 -1.43 13.07
CA ALA A 13 -3.47 -1.21 12.42
C ALA A 13 -3.50 0.24 11.92
N THR A 14 -2.99 1.14 12.74
CA THR A 14 -2.54 2.45 12.31
C THR A 14 -1.57 2.20 11.17
N VAL A 15 -2.05 2.42 9.95
CA VAL A 15 -1.21 2.50 8.76
C VAL A 15 -0.35 3.74 8.99
N THR A 16 0.82 3.52 9.59
CA THR A 16 1.86 4.53 9.65
C THR A 16 2.32 4.67 8.22
N PHE A 17 1.84 5.72 7.54
CA PHE A 17 2.37 6.25 6.29
C PHE A 17 3.84 6.60 6.50
N GLY A 18 4.68 5.58 6.42
CA GLY A 18 6.13 5.68 6.46
C GLY A 18 6.59 5.91 5.04
N PHE A 19 6.77 7.17 4.66
CA PHE A 19 7.55 7.55 3.49
C PHE A 19 9.00 7.10 3.72
N THR A 20 9.31 5.83 3.45
CA THR A 20 10.69 5.34 3.40
C THR A 20 11.15 5.39 1.95
N SER A 21 11.62 6.58 1.57
CA SER A 21 12.62 6.65 0.51
C SER A 21 13.76 5.70 0.90
N CYS A 22 14.00 4.70 0.07
CA CYS A 22 15.03 3.66 0.19
C CYS A 22 16.29 4.10 0.94
N SER A 23 16.63 3.39 2.02
CA SER A 23 18.01 3.26 2.49
C SER A 23 18.14 1.95 3.25
N LYS A 24 18.46 0.89 2.50
CA LYS A 24 19.42 -0.15 2.85
C LYS A 24 19.85 -0.15 4.33
N ASP A 25 19.11 -0.84 5.17
CA ASP A 25 19.68 -1.49 6.36
C ASP A 25 18.70 -2.56 6.86
N ASP A 26 19.30 -3.70 7.18
CA ASP A 26 18.68 -4.94 7.63
C ASP A 26 17.67 -4.73 8.78
N ASP A 27 16.43 -5.19 8.64
CA ASP A 27 15.63 -5.73 9.74
C ASP A 27 14.36 -6.42 9.21
N ASP A 28 14.12 -7.65 9.70
CA ASP A 28 13.02 -8.60 9.47
C ASP A 28 11.59 -8.05 9.81
N ALA A 29 11.23 -6.88 9.28
CA ALA A 29 9.84 -6.53 9.06
C ALA A 29 9.49 -7.02 7.65
N ALA A 30 8.35 -7.69 7.47
CA ALA A 30 7.83 -7.91 6.12
C ALA A 30 7.72 -6.53 5.46
N GLU A 31 8.70 -6.21 4.61
CA GLU A 31 8.75 -4.95 3.89
C GLU A 31 7.50 -4.95 3.01
N GLN A 32 6.48 -4.19 3.43
CA GLN A 32 5.34 -3.95 2.58
C GLN A 32 5.90 -3.23 1.35
N ILE A 33 5.98 -3.95 0.23
CA ILE A 33 6.53 -3.42 -1.01
C ILE A 33 5.50 -2.41 -1.51
N CYS A 34 5.82 -1.13 -1.35
CA CYS A 34 4.98 -0.01 -1.76
C CYS A 34 5.62 0.68 -2.96
N GLU A 35 4.88 0.69 -4.06
CA GLU A 35 5.24 1.44 -5.26
C GLU A 35 4.53 2.78 -5.24
N SER A 36 5.22 3.87 -5.52
CA SER A 36 4.61 5.20 -5.49
C SER A 36 5.09 6.10 -6.62
N CYS A 37 4.20 7.00 -7.05
CA CYS A 37 4.50 8.03 -8.01
C CYS A 37 3.77 9.32 -7.64
N THR A 38 4.30 10.46 -8.10
CA THR A 38 3.68 11.77 -7.86
C THR A 38 3.11 12.29 -9.17
N LEU A 39 1.80 12.57 -9.17
CA LEU A 39 1.06 13.12 -10.29
C LEU A 39 0.36 14.40 -9.87
N GLN A 40 0.60 15.52 -10.56
CA GLN A 40 -0.08 16.80 -10.30
C GLN A 40 -0.08 17.29 -8.83
N SER A 41 0.99 16.97 -8.07
CA SER A 41 1.11 17.23 -6.61
C SER A 41 0.32 16.29 -5.69
N GLU A 42 -0.27 15.22 -6.24
CA GLU A 42 -0.86 14.12 -5.49
C GLU A 42 0.08 12.91 -5.52
N THR A 43 0.23 12.24 -4.38
CA THR A 43 0.96 10.98 -4.31
C THR A 43 -0.02 9.83 -4.55
N ILE A 44 0.35 8.98 -5.49
CA ILE A 44 -0.32 7.71 -5.77
C ILE A 44 0.62 6.62 -5.25
N GLU A 45 0.12 5.75 -4.39
CA GLU A 45 0.88 4.69 -3.74
C GLU A 45 0.10 3.39 -3.80
N LEU A 46 0.75 2.28 -4.12
CA LEU A 46 0.16 0.95 -4.09
C LEU A 46 1.06 0.03 -3.26
N CYS A 47 0.54 -0.45 -2.14
CA CYS A 47 1.26 -1.32 -1.21
C CYS A 47 0.75 -2.75 -1.27
N ASP A 48 1.64 -3.73 -1.34
CA ASP A 48 1.32 -5.15 -1.15
C ASP A 48 1.12 -5.48 0.34
N ASN A 49 -0.06 -6.02 0.68
CA ASN A 49 -0.41 -6.39 2.06
C ASN A 49 0.08 -7.80 2.43
N GLY A 50 0.63 -8.57 1.48
CA GLY A 50 1.15 -9.92 1.69
C GLY A 50 0.09 -11.02 1.71
N ASP A 51 -1.16 -10.71 1.36
CA ASP A 51 -2.31 -11.63 1.35
C ASP A 51 -3.06 -11.65 0.00
N ASP A 52 -2.33 -11.42 -1.11
CA ASP A 52 -2.87 -11.21 -2.47
C ASP A 52 -3.83 -10.00 -2.60
N THR A 53 -3.79 -9.08 -1.62
CA THR A 53 -4.45 -7.78 -1.69
C THR A 53 -3.44 -6.65 -1.68
N TYR A 54 -3.87 -5.52 -2.24
CA TYR A 54 -3.06 -4.33 -2.38
C TYR A 54 -3.86 -3.11 -1.89
N THR A 55 -3.18 -2.18 -1.22
CA THR A 55 -3.77 -0.93 -0.77
C THR A 55 -3.33 0.20 -1.69
N LEU A 56 -4.25 0.71 -2.51
CA LEU A 56 -4.06 1.87 -3.37
C LEU A 56 -4.42 3.13 -2.58
N THR A 57 -3.50 4.08 -2.48
CA THR A 57 -3.74 5.40 -1.88
C THR A 57 -3.52 6.48 -2.94
N ALA A 58 -4.50 7.37 -3.13
CA ALA A 58 -4.41 8.51 -4.02
C ALA A 58 -5.18 9.70 -3.42
N GLY A 59 -4.59 10.90 -3.46
CA GLY A 59 -5.27 12.13 -2.98
C GLY A 59 -5.66 12.12 -1.50
N GLY A 60 -5.07 11.22 -0.69
CA GLY A 60 -5.41 11.03 0.72
C GLY A 60 -6.59 10.07 0.97
N GLU A 61 -7.14 9.46 -0.08
CA GLU A 61 -8.09 8.35 0.03
C GLU A 61 -7.36 7.02 -0.23
N SER A 62 -7.76 5.96 0.47
CA SER A 62 -7.21 4.62 0.29
C SER A 62 -8.30 3.62 -0.03
N GLU A 63 -8.01 2.73 -0.97
CA GLU A 63 -8.86 1.63 -1.42
C GLU A 63 -8.06 0.32 -1.38
N THR A 64 -8.71 -0.78 -1.04
CA THR A 64 -8.11 -2.11 -1.10
C THR A 64 -8.59 -2.81 -2.37
N ILE A 65 -7.64 -3.18 -3.23
CA ILE A 65 -7.88 -3.93 -4.46
C ILE A 65 -7.27 -5.32 -4.35
N THR A 66 -7.85 -6.28 -5.04
CA THR A 66 -7.30 -7.65 -5.08
C THR A 66 -6.36 -7.84 -6.27
N LYS A 67 -5.52 -8.87 -6.21
CA LYS A 67 -4.67 -9.28 -7.34
C LYS A 67 -5.45 -9.58 -8.62
N GLU A 68 -6.68 -10.09 -8.50
CA GLU A 68 -7.58 -10.29 -9.65
C GLU A 68 -7.95 -8.95 -10.31
N GLU A 69 -8.16 -7.90 -9.52
CA GLU A 69 -8.50 -6.57 -10.05
C GLU A 69 -7.30 -5.89 -10.72
N LEU A 70 -6.08 -6.16 -10.23
CA LEU A 70 -4.86 -5.78 -10.94
C LEU A 70 -4.68 -6.50 -12.28
N SER A 71 -5.56 -7.45 -12.63
CA SER A 71 -5.49 -8.20 -13.90
C SER A 71 -4.13 -8.89 -14.14
N GLY A 72 -3.42 -9.22 -13.06
CA GLY A 72 -2.07 -9.81 -13.11
C GLY A 72 -0.94 -8.83 -13.45
N VAL A 73 -1.20 -7.53 -13.46
CA VAL A 73 -0.19 -6.48 -13.61
C VAL A 73 0.61 -6.34 -12.30
N SER A 74 1.91 -6.05 -12.39
CA SER A 74 2.73 -5.81 -11.21
C SER A 74 2.34 -4.48 -10.53
N PRO A 75 2.53 -4.32 -9.21
CA PRO A 75 2.23 -3.05 -8.54
C PRO A 75 2.98 -1.85 -9.15
N GLU A 76 4.24 -2.06 -9.55
CA GLU A 76 5.08 -1.04 -10.20
C GLU A 76 4.49 -0.63 -11.55
N ASP A 77 4.13 -1.60 -12.39
CA ASP A 77 3.51 -1.33 -13.69
C ASP A 77 2.16 -0.63 -13.52
N PHE A 78 1.36 -1.02 -12.53
CA PHE A 78 0.05 -0.42 -12.29
C PHE A 78 0.16 1.05 -11.88
N VAL A 79 1.03 1.35 -10.91
CA VAL A 79 1.31 2.73 -10.47
C VAL A 79 1.92 3.54 -11.61
N GLY A 80 2.87 2.96 -12.35
CA GLY A 80 3.48 3.58 -13.53
C GLY A 80 2.48 3.91 -14.64
N LEU A 81 1.51 3.03 -14.90
CA LEU A 81 0.41 3.27 -15.83
C LEU A 81 -0.44 4.44 -15.37
N ILE A 82 -0.90 4.45 -14.11
CA ILE A 82 -1.75 5.54 -13.59
C ILE A 82 -1.04 6.88 -13.72
N CYS A 83 0.23 6.96 -13.33
CA CYS A 83 0.99 8.21 -13.46
C CYS A 83 1.19 8.62 -14.92
N SER A 84 1.51 7.67 -15.81
CA SER A 84 1.65 7.96 -17.25
C SER A 84 0.35 8.41 -17.89
N LEU A 85 -0.80 7.84 -17.47
CA LEU A 85 -2.15 8.21 -17.90
C LEU A 85 -2.57 9.58 -17.36
N GLY A 86 -2.15 9.91 -16.14
CA GLY A 86 -2.41 11.20 -15.52
C GLY A 86 -1.71 12.37 -16.21
N GLU A 87 -0.53 12.16 -16.79
CA GLU A 87 0.22 13.19 -17.51
C GLU A 87 -0.38 13.55 -18.89
N ILE A 88 -1.21 12.67 -19.45
CA ILE A 88 -1.87 12.87 -20.76
C ILE A 88 -3.31 13.39 -20.64
N ALA A 89 -3.87 13.50 -19.44
CA ALA A 89 -5.17 14.12 -19.20
C ALA A 89 -5.00 15.66 -19.06
N PRO A 90 -5.51 16.48 -20.00
CA PRO A 90 -5.34 17.95 -19.99
C PRO A 90 -6.19 18.67 -18.93
#